data_AF-A0A133XYS1-F1
#
_entry.id   AF-A0A133XYS1-F1
#
_cell.length_a   1.000
_cell.length_b   1.000
_cell.length_c   1.000
_cell.angle_alpha   90.00
_cell.angle_beta   90.00
_cell.angle_gamma   90.00
#
_symmetry.space_group_name_H-M   'P 1'
#
loop_
_entity.id
_entity.type
_entity.pdbx_description
1 polymer ?
#
loop_
_entity_poly.entity_id
_entity_poly.type
_entity_poly.pdbx_seq_one_letter_code
_entity_poly.pdbx_strand_id
1 'polypeptide(L)'
;MKYLYTQKSLQMLPSGKILSYFSYPPGSALFVYHFLESVGYSEHHIVLGQEILIFSALSGLYSGIQKPKNWLSPLVITGFIMMIALWDAEIHIYNLLGDVLIFLTFLGVFIGMRSFQRSIWSLIFFFVITVMFLSLIKTSVLFFVGVLVCYYLNQFLTICPKKRFVLGAILSVALTFVPRYLWTVYINYHFSDMV
;
A
#
# COMPACT_ATOMS: atom_id res chain seq x y z
N MET A 1 10.78 -0.40 10.22
CA MET A 1 10.23 -1.25 11.32
C MET A 1 11.28 -1.86 12.25
N LYS A 2 12.52 -2.15 11.83
CA LYS A 2 13.61 -2.65 12.73
C LYS A 2 13.87 -1.77 13.98
N TYR A 3 13.38 -0.53 13.98
CA TYR A 3 13.52 0.44 15.06
C TYR A 3 12.34 0.50 16.05
N LEU A 4 11.19 -0.12 15.77
CA LEU A 4 10.10 -0.30 16.76
C LEU A 4 10.57 -1.12 17.97
N TYR A 5 11.60 -1.94 17.77
CA TYR A 5 12.23 -2.74 18.81
C TYR A 5 13.13 -1.91 19.73
N THR A 6 13.85 -0.92 19.19
CA THR A 6 14.90 -0.21 19.92
C THR A 6 14.37 0.96 20.74
N GLN A 7 13.29 1.59 20.29
CA GLN A 7 12.70 2.73 20.95
C GLN A 7 11.20 2.52 20.98
N LYS A 8 10.66 2.25 22.17
CA LYS A 8 9.21 2.17 22.45
C LYS A 8 8.49 3.54 22.26
N SER A 9 9.06 4.43 21.45
CA SER A 9 8.59 5.75 21.08
C SER A 9 9.29 6.20 19.77
N LEU A 10 8.66 7.08 19.00
CA LEU A 10 9.25 7.74 17.81
C LEU A 10 10.34 8.78 18.17
N GLN A 11 11.20 8.52 19.16
CA GLN A 11 12.18 9.51 19.64
C GLN A 11 13.62 9.15 19.25
N MET A 12 14.12 9.85 18.23
CA MET A 12 15.52 10.09 17.81
C MET A 12 16.68 9.41 18.59
N LEU A 13 17.57 8.72 17.85
CA LEU A 13 18.92 8.35 18.29
C LEU A 13 19.94 9.45 17.92
N PRO A 14 20.90 9.79 18.80
CA PRO A 14 21.95 10.75 18.49
C PRO A 14 23.15 10.04 17.84
N SER A 15 23.15 9.90 16.50
CA SER A 15 24.35 9.86 15.63
C SER A 15 24.04 9.32 14.22
N GLY A 16 24.12 10.19 13.21
CA GLY A 16 24.56 9.89 11.84
C GLY A 16 23.75 8.94 10.93
N LYS A 17 22.75 8.20 11.43
CA LYS A 17 21.88 7.29 10.64
C LYS A 17 20.44 7.78 10.46
N ILE A 18 20.18 9.03 10.82
CA ILE A 18 18.84 9.63 10.89
C ILE A 18 18.22 9.86 9.49
N LEU A 19 19.03 9.93 8.44
CA LEU A 19 18.56 10.18 7.07
C LEU A 19 17.72 9.04 6.46
N SER A 20 17.82 7.81 6.98
CA SER A 20 17.13 6.63 6.41
C SER A 20 15.65 6.50 6.80
N TYR A 21 15.17 7.24 7.80
CA TYR A 21 13.83 7.05 8.34
C TYR A 21 12.77 7.86 7.61
N PHE A 22 13.13 9.04 7.13
CA PHE A 22 12.21 9.95 6.44
C PHE A 22 11.83 9.47 5.04
N SER A 23 12.65 8.60 4.43
CA SER A 23 12.41 8.05 3.09
C SER A 23 11.32 6.98 3.05
N TYR A 24 10.83 6.52 4.19
CA TYR A 24 9.74 5.54 4.31
C TYR A 24 8.50 6.24 4.89
N PRO A 25 7.52 6.61 4.06
CA PRO A 25 6.23 7.03 4.58
C PRO A 25 5.63 5.95 5.50
N PRO A 26 4.77 6.34 6.43
CA PRO A 26 4.55 5.57 7.64
C PRO A 26 3.44 4.52 7.48
N GLY A 27 2.95 4.27 6.26
CA GLY A 27 1.68 3.56 6.02
C GLY A 27 1.62 2.19 6.69
N SER A 28 2.48 1.26 6.28
CA SER A 28 2.53 -0.08 6.90
C SER A 28 3.08 -0.04 8.32
N ALA A 29 3.98 0.91 8.63
CA ALA A 29 4.58 1.04 9.95
C ALA A 29 3.58 1.49 11.03
N LEU A 30 2.67 2.42 10.73
CA LEU A 30 1.61 2.89 11.64
C LEU A 30 0.58 1.80 11.90
N PHE A 31 0.20 1.04 10.87
CA PHE A 31 -0.65 -0.12 11.05
C PHE A 31 -0.02 -1.10 12.04
N VAL A 32 1.24 -1.48 11.80
CA VAL A 32 1.95 -2.41 12.68
C VAL A 32 2.11 -1.83 14.08
N TYR A 33 2.39 -0.53 14.24
CA TYR A 33 2.46 0.11 15.54
C TYR A 33 1.16 -0.04 16.34
N HIS A 34 0.00 0.32 15.76
CA HIS A 34 -1.29 0.21 16.47
C HIS A 34 -1.72 -1.24 16.68
N PHE A 35 -1.31 -2.15 15.80
CA PHE A 35 -1.49 -3.59 16.02
C PHE A 35 -0.72 -4.06 17.27
N LEU A 36 0.54 -3.64 17.43
CA LEU A 36 1.36 -3.97 18.61
C LEU A 36 0.86 -3.30 19.89
N GLU A 37 0.30 -2.11 19.80
CA GLU A 37 -0.36 -1.45 20.93
C GLU A 37 -1.51 -2.31 21.48
N SER A 38 -2.19 -3.05 20.60
CA SER A 38 -3.32 -3.93 20.97
C SER A 38 -2.89 -5.32 21.45
N VAL A 39 -1.88 -5.92 20.80
CA VAL A 39 -1.47 -7.34 21.03
C VAL A 39 -0.22 -7.47 21.90
N GLY A 40 0.47 -6.37 22.17
CA GLY A 40 1.73 -6.31 22.90
C GLY A 40 2.95 -6.33 21.99
N TYR A 41 4.06 -5.78 22.48
CA TYR A 41 5.30 -5.65 21.71
C TYR A 41 6.13 -6.93 21.78
N SER A 42 6.24 -7.64 20.65
CA SER A 42 7.19 -8.75 20.45
C SER A 42 7.65 -8.80 18.99
N GLU A 43 8.82 -9.41 18.72
CA GLU A 43 9.30 -9.58 17.34
C GLU A 43 8.32 -10.38 16.48
N HIS A 44 7.73 -11.44 17.05
CA HIS A 44 6.72 -12.25 16.38
C HIS A 44 5.46 -11.44 16.05
N HIS A 45 5.01 -10.56 16.94
CA HIS A 45 3.85 -9.71 16.67
C HIS A 45 4.11 -8.67 15.57
N ILE A 46 5.35 -8.17 15.44
CA ILE A 46 5.71 -7.23 14.36
C ILE A 46 5.55 -7.92 13.00
N VAL A 47 6.11 -9.13 12.89
CA VAL A 47 6.02 -9.95 11.67
C VAL A 47 4.56 -10.30 11.36
N LEU A 48 3.80 -10.75 12.37
CA LEU A 48 2.37 -11.06 12.22
C LEU A 48 1.55 -9.86 11.74
N GLY A 49 1.80 -8.66 12.28
CA GLY A 49 1.13 -7.44 11.83
C GLY A 49 1.37 -7.17 10.34
N GLN A 50 2.60 -7.36 9.87
CA GLN A 50 2.90 -7.20 8.44
C GLN A 50 2.27 -8.32 7.58
N GLU A 51 2.25 -9.55 8.06
CA GLU A 51 1.62 -10.67 7.37
C GLU A 51 0.11 -10.45 7.18
N ILE A 52 -0.58 -9.88 8.18
CA ILE A 52 -1.99 -9.54 8.06
C ILE A 52 -2.23 -8.59 6.87
N LEU A 53 -1.35 -7.59 6.68
CA LEU A 53 -1.43 -6.70 5.51
C LEU A 53 -1.18 -7.45 4.20
N ILE A 54 -0.20 -8.37 4.18
CA ILE A 54 0.12 -9.18 3.00
C ILE A 54 -1.07 -10.09 2.63
N PHE A 55 -1.68 -10.77 3.59
CA PHE A 55 -2.88 -11.59 3.38
C PHE A 55 -4.08 -10.76 2.93
N SER A 56 -4.24 -9.55 3.47
CA SER A 56 -5.25 -8.61 3.00
C SER A 56 -5.02 -8.23 1.53
N ALA A 57 -3.79 -7.90 1.14
CA ALA A 57 -3.43 -7.58 -0.23
C ALA A 57 -3.66 -8.77 -1.20
N LEU A 58 -3.32 -9.99 -0.77
CA LEU A 58 -3.61 -11.21 -1.53
C LEU A 58 -5.10 -11.41 -1.81
N SER A 59 -5.96 -11.13 -0.84
CA SER A 59 -7.41 -11.28 -1.02
C SER A 59 -7.91 -10.44 -2.21
N GLY A 60 -7.24 -9.31 -2.49
CA GLY A 60 -7.50 -8.47 -3.66
C GLY A 60 -7.33 -9.19 -5.00
N LEU A 61 -6.45 -10.20 -5.11
CA LEU A 61 -6.26 -10.97 -6.34
C LEU A 61 -7.52 -11.76 -6.74
N TYR A 62 -8.35 -12.13 -5.75
CA TYR A 62 -9.57 -12.90 -5.96
C TYR A 62 -10.76 -12.03 -6.36
N SER A 63 -10.64 -10.71 -6.25
CA SER A 63 -11.69 -9.75 -6.62
C SER A 63 -12.08 -9.82 -8.11
N GLY A 64 -11.17 -10.30 -8.97
CA GLY A 64 -11.41 -10.48 -10.41
C GLY A 64 -12.19 -11.74 -10.79
N ILE A 65 -12.54 -12.62 -9.84
CA ILE A 65 -13.27 -13.85 -10.10
C ILE A 65 -14.75 -13.54 -10.35
N GLN A 66 -15.13 -13.50 -11.62
CA GLN A 66 -16.53 -13.26 -12.01
C GLN A 66 -17.40 -14.52 -11.96
N LYS A 67 -16.78 -15.71 -12.07
CA LYS A 67 -17.47 -17.00 -12.04
C LYS A 67 -16.77 -17.90 -11.05
N PRO A 68 -17.50 -18.59 -10.16
CA PRO A 68 -16.90 -19.43 -9.12
C PRO A 68 -15.96 -20.46 -9.73
N LYS A 69 -16.30 -21.09 -10.87
CA LYS A 69 -15.46 -22.08 -11.57
C LYS A 69 -14.04 -21.60 -11.94
N ASN A 70 -13.79 -20.29 -11.96
CA ASN A 70 -12.49 -19.72 -12.33
C ASN A 70 -11.58 -19.44 -11.11
N TRP A 71 -11.89 -19.99 -9.94
CA TRP A 71 -11.11 -19.80 -8.71
C TRP A 71 -9.69 -20.40 -8.78
N LEU A 72 -9.48 -21.42 -9.62
CA LEU A 72 -8.21 -22.13 -9.74
C LEU A 72 -7.07 -21.23 -10.23
N SER A 73 -7.32 -20.33 -11.18
CA SER A 73 -6.27 -19.46 -11.74
C SER A 73 -5.67 -18.50 -10.70
N PRO A 74 -6.45 -17.68 -9.97
CA PRO A 74 -5.90 -16.83 -8.91
C PRO A 74 -5.33 -17.63 -7.74
N LEU A 75 -5.84 -18.83 -7.47
CA LEU A 75 -5.26 -19.72 -6.46
C LEU A 75 -3.86 -20.21 -6.84
N VAL A 76 -3.67 -20.67 -8.09
CA VAL A 76 -2.36 -21.07 -8.60
C VAL A 76 -1.38 -19.89 -8.60
N ILE A 77 -1.83 -18.71 -9.05
CA ILE A 77 -1.00 -17.48 -9.03
C ILE A 77 -0.61 -17.12 -7.60
N THR A 78 -1.56 -17.13 -6.67
CA THR A 78 -1.31 -16.84 -5.26
C THR A 78 -0.33 -17.84 -4.65
N GLY A 79 -0.51 -19.13 -4.92
CA GLY A 79 0.38 -20.19 -4.45
C GLY A 79 1.80 -20.02 -4.98
N PHE A 80 1.96 -19.66 -6.25
CA PHE A 80 3.28 -19.42 -6.85
C PHE A 80 3.96 -18.18 -6.26
N ILE A 81 3.23 -17.08 -6.09
CA ILE A 81 3.77 -15.87 -5.45
C ILE A 81 4.19 -16.17 -4.01
N MET A 82 3.38 -16.93 -3.26
CA MET A 82 3.72 -17.32 -1.90
C MET A 82 4.92 -18.25 -1.83
N MET A 83 5.06 -19.18 -2.78
CA MET A 83 6.25 -20.03 -2.87
C MET A 83 7.52 -19.21 -3.07
N ILE A 84 7.49 -18.21 -3.96
CA ILE A 84 8.61 -17.29 -4.17
C ILE A 84 8.89 -16.49 -2.89
N ALA A 85 7.85 -15.91 -2.28
CA ALA A 85 7.98 -15.09 -1.08
C ALA A 85 8.45 -15.87 0.16
N LEU A 86 8.34 -17.20 0.17
CA LEU A 86 8.87 -18.06 1.23
C LEU A 86 10.30 -18.57 0.94
N TRP A 87 10.69 -18.62 -0.34
CA TRP A 87 11.99 -19.16 -0.73
C TRP A 87 13.08 -18.09 -0.81
N ASP A 88 12.73 -16.91 -1.30
CA ASP A 88 13.68 -15.83 -1.55
C ASP A 88 14.09 -15.15 -0.23
N ALA A 89 15.39 -14.89 -0.06
CA ALA A 89 15.93 -14.27 1.15
C ALA A 89 15.74 -12.74 1.18
N GLU A 90 15.69 -12.09 0.01
CA GLU A 90 15.51 -10.64 -0.11
C GLU A 90 14.03 -10.27 -0.13
N ILE A 91 13.21 -11.07 -0.81
CA ILE A 91 11.76 -10.90 -0.99
C ILE A 91 10.98 -11.76 0.04
N HIS A 92 11.61 -12.07 1.17
CA HIS A 92 11.02 -12.97 2.16
C HIS A 92 9.76 -12.38 2.79
N ILE A 93 8.74 -13.19 3.07
CA ILE A 93 7.48 -12.72 3.68
C ILE A 93 7.69 -12.14 5.08
N TYR A 94 8.65 -12.69 5.82
CA TYR A 94 9.08 -12.20 7.13
C TYR A 94 10.01 -10.97 7.05
N ASN A 95 10.38 -10.54 5.84
CA ASN A 95 11.22 -9.35 5.67
C ASN A 95 10.37 -8.08 5.81
N LEU A 96 10.78 -7.21 6.72
CA LEU A 96 10.06 -5.97 7.03
C LEU A 96 10.25 -4.85 5.99
N LEU A 97 10.98 -5.13 4.90
CA LEU A 97 11.22 -4.16 3.81
C LEU A 97 9.95 -3.81 3.01
N GLY A 98 8.90 -4.62 3.12
CA GLY A 98 7.58 -4.32 2.57
C GLY A 98 7.47 -4.47 1.05
N ASP A 99 8.47 -4.99 0.35
CA ASP A 99 8.45 -5.08 -1.13
C ASP A 99 7.40 -6.09 -1.63
N VAL A 100 7.22 -7.22 -0.94
CA VAL A 100 6.11 -8.17 -1.18
C VAL A 100 4.76 -7.49 -1.02
N LEU A 101 4.61 -6.67 0.02
CA LEU A 101 3.36 -5.94 0.29
C LEU A 101 3.05 -4.94 -0.82
N ILE A 102 4.06 -4.21 -1.32
CA ILE A 102 3.92 -3.28 -2.45
C ILE A 102 3.42 -4.03 -3.68
N PHE A 103 4.09 -5.12 -4.04
CA PHE A 103 3.77 -5.90 -5.24
C PHE A 103 2.34 -6.45 -5.18
N LEU A 104 1.97 -7.08 -4.06
CA LEU A 104 0.66 -7.69 -3.90
C LEU A 104 -0.45 -6.65 -3.82
N THR A 105 -0.22 -5.53 -3.13
CA THR A 105 -1.19 -4.44 -3.05
C THR A 105 -1.41 -3.85 -4.44
N PHE A 106 -0.36 -3.60 -5.20
CA PHE A 106 -0.46 -3.12 -6.58
C PHE A 106 -1.30 -4.07 -7.45
N LEU A 107 -1.00 -5.37 -7.45
CA LEU A 107 -1.75 -6.35 -8.23
C LEU A 107 -3.22 -6.46 -7.79
N GLY A 108 -3.47 -6.49 -6.48
CA GLY A 108 -4.81 -6.56 -5.93
C GLY A 108 -5.66 -5.36 -6.33
N VAL A 109 -5.08 -4.15 -6.31
CA VAL A 109 -5.77 -2.93 -6.76
C VAL A 109 -6.00 -2.95 -8.27
N PHE A 110 -4.99 -3.32 -9.06
CA PHE A 110 -5.11 -3.40 -10.51
C PHE A 110 -6.24 -4.35 -10.95
N ILE A 111 -6.29 -5.54 -10.36
CA ILE A 111 -7.33 -6.53 -10.62
C ILE A 111 -8.68 -6.05 -10.07
N GLY A 112 -8.73 -5.55 -8.85
CA GLY A 112 -9.97 -5.12 -8.19
C GLY A 112 -10.68 -3.97 -8.88
N MET A 113 -9.92 -3.02 -9.43
CA MET A 113 -10.52 -1.94 -10.22
C MET A 113 -11.32 -2.46 -11.42
N ARG A 114 -10.91 -3.58 -12.03
CA ARG A 114 -11.64 -4.21 -13.15
C ARG A 114 -13.05 -4.66 -12.73
N SER A 115 -13.26 -4.98 -11.46
CA SER A 115 -14.56 -5.44 -10.96
C SER A 115 -15.58 -4.31 -10.80
N PHE A 116 -15.13 -3.05 -10.80
CA PHE A 116 -16.00 -1.87 -10.60
C PHE A 116 -16.36 -1.12 -11.89
N GLN A 117 -16.22 -1.75 -13.06
CA GLN A 117 -16.48 -1.15 -14.38
C GLN A 117 -17.89 -0.60 -14.61
N ARG A 118 -18.86 -0.93 -13.76
CA ARG A 118 -20.26 -0.49 -13.89
C ARG A 118 -20.67 0.63 -12.94
N SER A 119 -19.86 0.93 -11.91
CA SER A 119 -20.19 1.92 -10.88
C SER A 119 -19.01 2.87 -10.67
N ILE A 120 -19.16 4.11 -11.13
CA ILE A 120 -18.12 5.13 -11.03
C ILE A 120 -17.77 5.46 -9.58
N TRP A 121 -18.78 5.51 -8.70
CA TRP A 121 -18.57 5.83 -7.28
C TRP A 121 -17.81 4.73 -6.56
N SER A 122 -18.13 3.47 -6.87
CA SER A 122 -17.40 2.32 -6.32
C SER A 122 -15.95 2.29 -6.82
N LEU A 123 -15.73 2.59 -8.10
CA LEU A 123 -14.39 2.70 -8.68
C LEU A 123 -13.58 3.82 -8.01
N ILE A 124 -14.15 5.03 -7.88
CA ILE A 124 -13.51 6.17 -7.21
C ILE A 124 -13.14 5.81 -5.78
N PHE A 125 -14.10 5.30 -4.99
CA PHE A 125 -13.88 4.99 -3.58
C PHE A 125 -12.79 3.94 -3.39
N PHE A 126 -12.86 2.84 -4.15
CA PHE A 126 -11.86 1.78 -4.10
C PHE A 126 -10.47 2.29 -4.52
N PHE A 127 -10.39 3.01 -5.64
CA PHE A 127 -9.14 3.60 -6.13
C PHE A 127 -8.53 4.55 -5.09
N VAL A 128 -9.32 5.48 -4.56
CA VAL A 128 -8.83 6.48 -3.61
C VAL A 128 -8.23 5.80 -2.38
N ILE A 129 -8.99 4.96 -1.70
CA ILE A 129 -8.54 4.34 -0.44
C ILE A 129 -7.31 3.47 -0.64
N THR A 130 -7.32 2.62 -1.67
CA THR A 130 -6.25 1.64 -1.86
C THR A 130 -4.96 2.28 -2.38
N VAL A 131 -5.07 3.29 -3.26
CA VAL A 131 -3.91 4.04 -3.75
C VAL A 131 -3.37 4.99 -2.69
N MET A 132 -4.21 5.58 -1.84
CA MET A 132 -3.77 6.31 -0.64
C MET A 132 -2.87 5.44 0.23
N PHE A 133 -3.33 4.23 0.58
CA PHE A 133 -2.55 3.28 1.37
C PHE A 133 -1.24 2.92 0.66
N LEU A 134 -1.30 2.52 -0.61
CA LEU A 134 -0.12 2.14 -1.39
C LEU A 134 0.92 3.27 -1.47
N SER A 135 0.49 4.52 -1.63
CA SER A 135 1.36 5.70 -1.69
C SER A 135 2.15 5.96 -0.40
N LEU A 136 1.65 5.44 0.72
CA LEU A 136 2.23 5.58 2.06
C LEU A 136 3.18 4.45 2.43
N ILE A 137 3.33 3.40 1.63
CA ILE A 137 4.19 2.25 1.99
C ILE A 137 5.67 2.60 1.84
N LYS A 138 6.06 3.14 0.68
CA LYS A 138 7.47 3.46 0.37
C LYS A 138 7.54 4.51 -0.74
N THR A 139 8.64 5.25 -0.80
CA THR A 139 8.85 6.29 -1.81
C THR A 139 8.91 5.74 -3.23
N SER A 140 9.57 4.58 -3.42
CA SER A 140 9.69 3.87 -4.71
C SER A 140 8.35 3.45 -5.33
N VAL A 141 7.26 3.46 -4.55
CA VAL A 141 5.93 3.02 -4.98
C VAL A 141 5.27 3.99 -5.96
N LEU A 142 5.76 5.23 -6.07
CA LEU A 142 5.19 6.23 -6.97
C LEU A 142 5.11 5.76 -8.43
N PHE A 143 6.06 4.93 -8.88
CA PHE A 143 6.02 4.33 -10.20
C PHE A 143 4.75 3.47 -10.38
N PHE A 144 4.47 2.57 -9.44
CA PHE A 144 3.27 1.71 -9.44
C PHE A 144 1.97 2.52 -9.31
N VAL A 145 1.98 3.58 -8.48
CA VAL A 145 0.85 4.51 -8.38
C VAL A 145 0.58 5.19 -9.72
N GLY A 146 1.61 5.62 -10.45
CA GLY A 146 1.45 6.21 -11.78
C GLY A 146 0.76 5.26 -12.77
N VAL A 147 1.14 3.98 -12.76
CA VAL A 147 0.48 2.95 -13.58
C VAL A 147 -1.01 2.80 -13.20
N LEU A 148 -1.33 2.76 -11.91
CA LEU A 148 -2.72 2.67 -11.44
C LEU A 148 -3.54 3.91 -11.78
N VAL A 149 -2.95 5.11 -11.70
CA VAL A 149 -3.60 6.37 -12.11
C VAL A 149 -3.94 6.33 -13.59
N CYS A 150 -2.99 5.94 -14.46
CA CYS A 150 -3.26 5.80 -15.89
C CYS A 150 -4.39 4.80 -16.18
N TYR A 151 -4.38 3.65 -15.49
CA TYR A 151 -5.41 2.64 -15.63
C TYR A 151 -6.79 3.13 -15.13
N TYR A 152 -6.81 3.85 -14.01
CA TYR A 152 -8.00 4.48 -13.44
C TYR A 152 -8.60 5.50 -14.40
N LEU A 153 -7.78 6.40 -14.94
CA LEU A 153 -8.25 7.43 -15.88
C LEU A 153 -8.84 6.81 -17.14
N ASN A 154 -8.23 5.74 -17.66
CA ASN A 154 -8.78 5.03 -18.81
C ASN A 154 -10.17 4.44 -18.50
N GLN A 155 -10.34 3.77 -17.35
CA GLN A 155 -11.64 3.24 -16.93
C GLN A 155 -12.66 4.37 -16.68
N PHE A 156 -12.24 5.44 -16.01
CA PHE A 156 -13.08 6.59 -15.69
C PHE A 156 -13.65 7.22 -16.96
N LEU A 157 -12.81 7.46 -17.97
CA LEU A 157 -13.21 8.05 -19.25
C LEU A 157 -14.14 7.12 -20.03
N THR A 158 -13.96 5.81 -19.91
CA THR A 158 -14.84 4.80 -20.52
C THR A 158 -16.25 4.83 -19.90
N ILE A 159 -16.33 4.98 -18.57
CA ILE A 159 -17.62 5.01 -17.84
C ILE A 159 -18.31 6.38 -17.95
N CYS A 160 -17.54 7.46 -17.91
CA CYS A 160 -18.02 8.84 -17.85
C CYS A 160 -17.34 9.73 -18.92
N PRO A 161 -17.75 9.68 -20.19
CA PRO A 161 -17.11 10.42 -21.28
C PRO A 161 -17.37 11.94 -21.24
N LYS A 162 -18.31 12.42 -20.40
CA LYS A 162 -18.68 13.84 -20.36
C LYS A 162 -17.63 14.65 -19.60
N LYS A 163 -17.18 15.76 -20.21
CA LYS A 163 -16.18 16.70 -19.65
C LYS A 163 -16.48 17.18 -18.22
N ARG A 164 -17.76 17.27 -17.81
CA ARG A 164 -18.15 17.67 -16.45
C ARG A 164 -17.65 16.74 -15.34
N PHE A 165 -17.37 15.47 -15.66
CA PHE A 165 -16.87 14.50 -14.68
C PHE A 165 -15.33 14.48 -14.60
N VAL A 166 -14.63 15.20 -15.50
CA VAL A 166 -13.16 15.30 -15.48
C VAL A 166 -12.67 15.96 -14.20
N LEU A 167 -13.41 16.94 -13.66
CA LEU A 167 -13.11 17.53 -12.36
C LEU A 167 -13.13 16.48 -11.24
N GLY A 168 -14.09 15.55 -11.29
CA GLY A 168 -14.18 14.44 -10.33
C GLY A 168 -12.99 13.49 -10.42
N ALA A 169 -12.51 13.19 -11.63
CA ALA A 169 -11.29 12.41 -11.81
C ALA A 169 -10.06 13.12 -11.23
N ILE A 170 -9.89 14.41 -11.52
CA ILE A 170 -8.78 15.22 -10.98
C ILE A 170 -8.83 15.25 -9.45
N LEU A 171 -10.00 15.50 -8.87
CA LEU A 171 -10.21 15.50 -7.42
C LEU A 171 -9.87 14.15 -6.80
N SER A 172 -10.30 13.04 -7.42
CA SER A 172 -10.01 11.70 -6.89
C SER A 172 -8.51 11.38 -6.91
N VAL A 173 -7.79 11.75 -7.98
CA VAL A 173 -6.34 11.57 -8.08
C VAL A 173 -5.63 12.48 -7.08
N ALA A 174 -6.03 13.75 -6.96
CA ALA A 174 -5.45 14.66 -5.98
C ALA A 174 -5.64 14.13 -4.54
N LEU A 175 -6.83 13.61 -4.23
CA LEU A 175 -7.16 13.06 -2.93
C LEU A 175 -6.26 11.87 -2.56
N THR A 176 -5.79 11.08 -3.54
CA THR A 176 -4.94 9.92 -3.23
C THR A 176 -3.57 10.29 -2.68
N PHE A 177 -3.08 11.49 -3.01
CA PHE A 177 -1.77 11.98 -2.56
C PHE A 177 -1.84 12.80 -1.27
N VAL A 178 -3.03 13.14 -0.77
CA VAL A 178 -3.20 13.97 0.43
C VAL A 178 -2.44 13.41 1.64
N PRO A 179 -2.53 12.11 2.00
CA PRO A 179 -1.83 11.60 3.17
C PRO A 179 -0.31 11.69 3.04
N ARG A 180 0.21 11.43 1.84
CA ARG A 180 1.64 11.51 1.56
C ARG A 180 2.14 12.95 1.62
N TYR A 181 1.36 13.90 1.11
CA TYR A 181 1.66 15.31 1.23
C TYR A 181 1.69 15.75 2.69
N LEU A 182 0.66 15.39 3.48
CA LEU A 182 0.60 15.68 4.92
C LEU A 182 1.81 15.11 5.67
N TRP A 183 2.22 13.88 5.34
CA TRP A 183 3.42 13.27 5.91
C TRP A 183 4.70 14.06 5.57
N THR A 184 4.82 14.52 4.32
CA THR A 184 5.97 15.32 3.88
C THR A 184 6.02 16.67 4.61
N VAL A 185 4.86 17.33 4.77
CA VAL A 185 4.73 18.56 5.56
C VAL A 185 5.12 18.32 7.02
N TYR A 186 4.63 17.23 7.62
CA TYR A 186 4.96 16.86 8.99
C TYR A 186 6.47 16.67 9.18
N ILE A 187 7.13 15.95 8.26
CA ILE A 187 8.58 15.77 8.30
C ILE A 187 9.28 17.12 8.21
N ASN A 188 8.93 17.94 7.22
CA ASN A 188 9.59 19.23 6.99
C ASN A 188 9.41 20.18 8.17
N TYR A 189 8.28 20.13 8.87
CA TYR A 189 8.00 20.99 10.02
C TYR A 189 8.74 20.56 11.29
N HIS A 190 8.86 19.26 11.55
CA HIS A 190 9.44 18.73 12.78
C HIS A 190 10.92 18.35 12.67
N PHE A 191 11.44 18.20 11.46
CA PHE A 191 12.77 17.64 11.19
C PHE A 191 13.54 18.45 10.14
N SER A 192 13.21 19.73 9.95
CA SER A 192 13.88 20.66 9.01
C SER A 192 15.40 20.71 9.15
N ASP A 193 15.91 20.49 10.37
CA ASP A 193 17.33 20.66 10.69
C ASP A 193 18.16 19.38 10.42
N MET A 194 17.53 18.32 9.89
CA MET A 194 18.18 17.00 9.64
C MET A 194 18.11 16.53 8.18
N VAL A 195 17.62 17.38 7.27
CA VAL A 195 17.56 17.18 5.82
C VAL A 195 18.51 18.16 5.14
#